data_AF-A0A7S3H4K5-F1
#
_entry.id   AF-A0A7S3H4K5-F1
#
_cell.length_a   1.000
_cell.length_b   1.000
_cell.length_c   1.000
_cell.angle_alpha   90.00
_cell.angle_beta   90.00
_cell.angle_gamma   90.00
#
_symmetry.space_group_name_H-M   'P 1'
#
loop_
_entity.id
_entity.type
_entity.pdbx_description
1 polymer ?
#
loop_
_entity_poly.entity_id
_entity_poly.type
_entity_poly.pdbx_seq_one_letter_code
_entity_poly.pdbx_strand_id
1 'polypeptide(L)'
;DEGLEGGASSWLIDGSGSAPAVSSSALARGETTPDSDAVIPSSSAGIRLGRPGDRYRVRLSIAGKWRSIDWERLERTDTLAVPSATLLGRYYVTANWNSWDLDELEPDTAEEGLFSAVVQLSRAEGAFQILRNRDWSQVFHPSDFSQDPENLVGPDDGGYGLDWFL
;
A
#
# COMPACT_ATOMS: atom_id res chain seq x y z
N ASP A 1 31.86 -14.81 -1.26
CA ASP A 1 31.01 -14.08 -0.33
C ASP A 1 30.27 -13.04 -1.17
N GLU A 2 29.17 -13.44 -1.80
CA GLU A 2 28.41 -12.57 -2.71
C GLU A 2 27.24 -11.95 -1.94
N GLY A 3 27.29 -10.63 -1.76
CA GLY A 3 26.24 -9.84 -1.14
C GLY A 3 25.02 -9.74 -2.04
N LEU A 4 23.90 -10.28 -1.57
CA LEU A 4 22.58 -10.08 -2.17
C LEU A 4 21.99 -8.77 -1.64
N GLU A 5 22.27 -7.65 -2.30
CA GLU A 5 21.47 -6.44 -2.16
C GLU A 5 20.14 -6.65 -2.92
N GLY A 6 19.18 -7.27 -2.24
CA GLY A 6 17.79 -7.32 -2.67
C GLY A 6 17.13 -5.97 -2.45
N GLY A 7 17.34 -5.02 -3.36
CA GLY A 7 16.60 -3.75 -3.37
C GLY A 7 15.10 -4.02 -3.43
N ALA A 8 14.38 -3.66 -2.37
CA ALA A 8 12.94 -3.75 -2.31
C ALA A 8 12.35 -2.88 -3.42
N SER A 9 11.82 -3.52 -4.47
CA SER A 9 11.09 -2.80 -5.52
C SER A 9 9.70 -2.49 -4.99
N SER A 10 9.49 -1.25 -4.54
CA SER A 10 8.14 -0.75 -4.26
C SER A 10 7.48 -0.40 -5.59
N TRP A 11 6.35 -1.04 -5.89
CA TRP A 11 5.60 -0.82 -7.12
C TRP A 11 4.38 0.03 -6.81
N LEU A 12 4.28 1.18 -7.50
CA LEU A 12 3.08 2.01 -7.48
C LEU A 12 1.99 1.33 -8.32
N ILE A 13 0.81 1.13 -7.73
CA ILE A 13 -0.37 0.66 -8.47
C ILE A 13 -1.04 1.91 -9.07
N ASP A 14 -0.51 2.40 -10.20
CA ASP A 14 -1.26 3.31 -11.04
C ASP A 14 -2.23 2.49 -11.92
N GLY A 15 -3.47 2.93 -12.04
CA GLY A 15 -4.53 2.17 -12.70
C GLY A 15 -4.37 2.01 -14.23
N SER A 16 -3.17 2.16 -14.80
CA SER A 16 -2.96 2.04 -16.24
C SER A 16 -2.70 0.60 -16.66
N GLY A 17 -3.77 -0.14 -16.94
CA GLY A 17 -3.67 -1.31 -17.81
C GLY A 17 -3.33 -0.84 -19.23
N SER A 18 -2.05 -0.77 -19.58
CA SER A 18 -1.62 -0.71 -20.97
C SER A 18 -0.78 -1.94 -21.27
N ALA A 19 -1.39 -2.91 -21.94
CA ALA A 19 -0.66 -4.02 -22.54
C ALA A 19 0.43 -3.47 -23.48
N PRO A 20 1.65 -4.05 -23.50
CA PRO A 20 2.64 -3.68 -24.50
C PRO A 20 2.15 -4.19 -25.86
N ALA A 21 1.84 -3.26 -26.76
CA ALA A 21 1.59 -3.58 -28.17
C ALA A 21 2.86 -4.19 -28.77
N VAL A 22 2.81 -5.47 -29.12
CA VAL A 22 3.84 -6.12 -29.93
C VAL A 22 3.91 -5.42 -31.29
N SER A 23 4.93 -4.58 -31.47
CA SER A 23 5.25 -4.01 -32.78
C SER A 23 5.87 -5.08 -33.68
N SER A 24 5.02 -5.77 -34.43
CA SER A 24 5.42 -6.44 -35.65
C SER A 24 5.45 -5.40 -36.79
N SER A 25 6.62 -4.92 -37.17
CA SER A 25 6.79 -4.12 -38.39
C SER A 25 7.79 -4.79 -39.34
N ALA A 26 7.22 -5.52 -40.30
CA ALA A 26 7.84 -5.82 -41.58
C ALA A 26 7.61 -4.63 -42.54
N LEU A 27 8.70 -4.20 -43.18
CA LEU A 27 8.81 -3.57 -44.51
C LEU A 27 7.73 -2.57 -44.97
N ALA A 28 8.11 -1.30 -45.19
CA ALA A 28 8.27 -0.70 -46.53
C ALA A 28 8.33 0.84 -46.50
N ARG A 29 9.06 1.38 -47.49
CA ARG A 29 9.33 2.78 -47.80
C ARG A 29 8.06 3.60 -48.09
N GLY A 30 8.10 4.90 -47.80
CA GLY A 30 7.20 5.88 -48.41
C GLY A 30 7.00 7.15 -47.58
N GLU A 31 7.69 8.21 -47.94
CA GLU A 31 7.70 9.55 -47.37
C GLU A 31 6.55 10.40 -47.93
N THR A 32 5.76 11.07 -47.09
CA THR A 32 5.18 12.42 -47.31
C THR A 32 4.43 12.91 -46.05
N THR A 33 4.83 14.10 -45.57
CA THR A 33 4.19 14.96 -44.55
C THR A 33 3.19 15.95 -45.20
N PRO A 34 2.60 16.92 -44.49
CA PRO A 34 1.59 16.79 -43.42
C PRO A 34 0.39 17.73 -43.67
N ASP A 35 -0.85 17.27 -43.43
CA ASP A 35 -1.91 18.17 -42.95
C ASP A 35 -3.07 17.30 -42.48
N SER A 36 -3.23 17.15 -41.17
CA SER A 36 -4.46 16.61 -40.62
C SER A 36 -4.53 17.02 -39.16
N ASP A 37 -5.54 17.83 -38.85
CA ASP A 37 -6.03 18.12 -37.51
C ASP A 37 -6.12 16.82 -36.71
N ALA A 38 -5.07 16.55 -35.93
CA ALA A 38 -5.07 15.48 -34.94
C ALA A 38 -5.92 15.99 -33.78
N VAL A 39 -7.22 15.71 -33.86
CA VAL A 39 -8.09 15.62 -32.70
C VAL A 39 -7.38 14.72 -31.70
N ILE A 40 -6.74 15.31 -30.70
CA ILE A 40 -6.25 14.57 -29.54
C ILE A 40 -7.51 14.05 -28.86
N PRO A 41 -7.77 12.73 -28.83
CA PRO A 41 -8.84 12.24 -27.98
C PRO A 41 -8.39 12.48 -26.56
N SER A 42 -8.95 13.53 -25.95
CA SER A 42 -8.87 13.79 -24.52
C SER A 42 -9.55 12.63 -23.81
N SER A 43 -8.82 11.51 -23.63
CA SER A 43 -9.20 10.44 -22.74
C SER A 43 -8.98 10.94 -21.31
N SER A 44 -9.94 11.73 -20.84
CA SER A 44 -10.22 11.91 -19.42
C SER A 44 -10.75 10.59 -18.83
N ALA A 45 -9.99 9.50 -18.99
CA ALA A 45 -10.09 8.35 -18.11
C ALA A 45 -9.39 8.78 -16.82
N GLY A 46 -10.11 9.56 -16.01
CA GLY A 46 -9.63 10.00 -14.71
C GLY A 46 -9.07 8.80 -13.97
N ILE A 47 -7.80 8.89 -13.58
CA ILE A 47 -7.11 7.86 -12.80
C ILE A 47 -7.97 7.62 -11.57
N ARG A 48 -8.76 6.54 -11.58
CA ARG A 48 -9.51 6.13 -10.39
C ARG A 48 -8.48 5.48 -9.49
N LEU A 49 -7.92 6.25 -8.56
CA LEU A 49 -7.11 5.70 -7.48
C LEU A 49 -7.90 4.56 -6.81
N GLY A 50 -7.22 3.44 -6.55
CA GLY A 50 -7.82 2.30 -5.88
C GLY A 50 -8.35 2.71 -4.51
N ARG A 51 -9.54 2.22 -4.15
CA ARG A 51 -10.13 2.42 -2.82
C ARG A 51 -9.98 1.16 -1.98
N PRO A 52 -9.89 1.27 -0.64
CA PRO A 52 -9.98 0.10 0.22
C PRO A 52 -11.19 -0.77 -0.12
N GLY A 53 -10.96 -2.09 -0.24
CA GLY A 53 -11.96 -3.06 -0.65
C GLY A 53 -12.08 -3.29 -2.17
N ASP A 54 -11.40 -2.50 -3.01
CA ASP A 54 -11.24 -2.83 -4.42
C ASP A 54 -10.43 -4.12 -4.57
N ARG A 55 -10.90 -5.01 -5.44
CA ARG A 55 -10.22 -6.28 -5.72
C ARG A 55 -9.52 -6.20 -7.07
N TYR A 56 -8.31 -6.72 -7.13
CA TYR A 56 -7.52 -6.81 -8.34
C TYR A 56 -7.09 -8.25 -8.55
N ARG A 57 -7.13 -8.70 -9.80
CA ARG A 57 -6.43 -9.92 -10.21
C ARG A 57 -5.06 -9.51 -10.71
N VAL A 58 -4.02 -9.89 -9.97
CA VAL A 58 -2.62 -9.67 -10.35
C VAL A 58 -2.09 -10.94 -11.00
N ARG A 59 -1.48 -10.80 -12.18
CA ARG A 59 -0.81 -11.87 -12.93
C ARG A 59 0.67 -11.53 -13.05
N LEU A 60 1.51 -12.35 -12.44
CA LEU A 60 2.96 -12.30 -12.62
C LEU A 60 3.35 -13.30 -13.71
N SER A 61 3.98 -12.83 -14.79
CA SER A 61 4.54 -13.67 -15.85
C SER A 61 6.06 -13.66 -15.76
N ILE A 62 6.67 -14.85 -15.75
CA ILE A 62 8.13 -15.02 -15.68
C ILE A 62 8.60 -15.78 -16.92
N ALA A 63 9.49 -15.18 -17.70
CA ALA A 63 10.10 -15.78 -18.88
C ALA A 63 11.62 -15.65 -18.81
N GLY A 64 12.29 -16.67 -18.24
CA GLY A 64 13.72 -16.62 -17.95
C GLY A 64 14.05 -15.50 -16.95
N LYS A 65 14.78 -14.48 -17.42
CA LYS A 65 15.13 -13.29 -16.61
C LYS A 65 14.05 -12.20 -16.59
N TRP A 66 13.05 -12.30 -17.47
CA TRP A 66 12.02 -11.28 -17.61
C TRP A 66 10.87 -11.53 -16.65
N ARG A 67 10.40 -10.47 -16.00
CA ARG A 67 9.26 -10.46 -15.08
C ARG A 67 8.32 -9.36 -15.55
N SER A 68 7.07 -9.69 -15.84
CA SER A 68 6.01 -8.70 -16.10
C SER A 68 4.86 -8.92 -15.13
N ILE A 69 4.23 -7.82 -14.71
CA ILE A 69 3.04 -7.84 -13.89
C ILE A 69 1.92 -7.21 -14.72
N ASP A 70 0.83 -7.93 -14.85
CA ASP A 70 -0.42 -7.42 -15.41
C ASP A 70 -1.48 -7.47 -14.30
N TRP A 71 -2.28 -6.42 -14.17
CA TRP A 71 -3.40 -6.41 -13.22
C TRP A 71 -4.68 -5.98 -13.91
N GLU A 72 -5.79 -6.58 -13.48
CA GLU A 72 -7.13 -6.14 -13.86
C GLU A 72 -7.98 -5.92 -12.61
N ARG A 73 -8.66 -4.78 -12.55
CA ARG A 73 -9.62 -4.51 -11.48
C ARG A 73 -10.82 -5.43 -11.66
N LEU A 74 -11.16 -6.19 -10.63
CA LEU A 74 -12.34 -7.04 -10.63
C LEU A 74 -13.56 -6.20 -10.25
N GLU A 75 -14.64 -6.34 -10.99
CA GLU A 75 -15.91 -5.68 -10.63
C GLU A 75 -16.35 -6.17 -9.24
N ARG A 76 -16.85 -5.24 -8.44
CA ARG A 76 -17.44 -5.57 -7.15
C ARG A 76 -18.72 -6.35 -7.40
N THR A 77 -18.62 -7.67 -7.42
CA THR A 77 -19.78 -8.54 -7.30
C THR A 77 -20.26 -8.41 -5.86
N ASP A 78 -21.30 -7.59 -5.63
CA ASP A 78 -21.91 -7.32 -4.32
C ASP A 78 -22.36 -8.58 -3.55
N THR A 79 -22.31 -9.76 -4.18
CA THR A 79 -22.76 -11.05 -3.63
C THR A 79 -21.71 -11.79 -2.81
N LEU A 80 -20.47 -11.31 -2.73
CA LEU A 80 -19.46 -11.88 -1.83
C LEU A 80 -18.95 -10.76 -0.94
N ALA A 81 -19.67 -10.46 0.14
CA ALA A 81 -19.05 -9.82 1.28
C ALA A 81 -17.73 -10.56 1.52
N VAL A 82 -16.58 -9.89 1.34
CA VAL A 82 -15.38 -10.39 2.01
C VAL A 82 -15.81 -10.41 3.47
N PRO A 83 -15.83 -11.56 4.16
CA PRO A 83 -16.09 -11.50 5.58
C PRO A 83 -15.05 -10.52 6.13
N SER A 84 -15.50 -9.43 6.74
CA SER A 84 -14.66 -8.35 7.28
C SER A 84 -13.44 -8.93 8.03
N ALA A 85 -13.68 -10.06 8.70
CA ALA A 85 -12.70 -10.95 9.32
C ALA A 85 -11.45 -11.34 8.50
N THR A 86 -11.52 -11.41 7.17
CA THR A 86 -10.36 -11.75 6.30
C THR A 86 -9.51 -10.55 5.89
N LEU A 87 -9.94 -9.33 6.22
CA LEU A 87 -9.15 -8.11 6.05
C LEU A 87 -8.57 -7.59 7.38
N LEU A 88 -8.73 -8.34 8.48
CA LEU A 88 -8.15 -8.00 9.77
C LEU A 88 -6.62 -8.03 9.63
N GLY A 89 -6.02 -6.84 9.62
CA GLY A 89 -4.57 -6.72 9.70
C GLY A 89 -4.11 -7.17 11.07
N ARG A 90 -2.86 -7.62 11.16
CA ARG A 90 -2.17 -7.69 12.45
C ARG A 90 -1.64 -6.31 12.77
N TYR A 91 -1.80 -5.88 14.01
CA TYR A 91 -1.33 -4.58 14.46
C TYR A 91 -0.16 -4.77 15.41
N TYR A 92 0.80 -3.86 15.34
CA TYR A 92 2.04 -3.91 16.10
C TYR A 92 2.29 -2.56 16.75
N VAL A 93 2.73 -2.54 18.00
CA VAL A 93 3.27 -1.34 18.63
C VAL A 93 4.78 -1.27 18.40
N THR A 94 5.26 -0.09 18.02
CA THR A 94 6.68 0.26 18.03
C THR A 94 6.88 1.44 18.95
N ALA A 95 7.91 1.39 19.80
CA ALA A 95 8.05 2.37 20.86
C ALA A 95 9.49 2.57 21.34
N ASN A 96 9.74 3.68 22.02
CA ASN A 96 11.05 3.91 22.63
C ASN A 96 11.42 2.85 23.70
N TRP A 97 10.45 2.26 24.40
CA TRP A 97 10.69 1.26 25.46
C TRP A 97 11.04 -0.12 24.93
N ASN A 98 10.68 -0.45 23.68
CA ASN A 98 11.06 -1.69 23.01
C ASN A 98 12.14 -1.46 21.94
N SER A 99 12.89 -0.35 22.02
CA SER A 99 13.92 0.03 21.04
C SER A 99 13.39 0.12 19.60
N TRP A 100 12.13 0.53 19.44
CA TRP A 100 11.40 0.60 18.18
C TRP A 100 11.24 -0.74 17.47
N ASP A 101 11.30 -1.86 18.21
CA ASP A 101 10.92 -3.17 17.68
C ASP A 101 9.39 -3.30 17.53
N LEU A 102 8.92 -4.37 16.90
CA LEU A 102 7.50 -4.59 16.59
C LEU A 102 6.89 -5.67 17.47
N ASP A 103 6.18 -5.23 18.51
CA ASP A 103 5.41 -6.11 19.39
C ASP A 103 3.96 -6.21 18.92
N GLU A 104 3.44 -7.43 18.74
CA GLU A 104 2.07 -7.64 18.24
C GLU A 104 1.02 -7.26 19.29
N LEU A 105 -0.02 -6.52 18.89
CA LEU A 105 -1.18 -6.23 19.72
C LEU A 105 -2.10 -7.45 19.78
N GLU A 106 -2.68 -7.69 20.95
CA GLU A 106 -3.62 -8.78 21.18
C GLU A 106 -5.04 -8.35 20.77
N PRO A 107 -5.70 -9.05 19.83
CA PRO A 107 -7.08 -8.79 19.48
C PRO A 107 -8.01 -9.19 20.62
N ASP A 108 -9.00 -8.36 20.91
CA ASP A 108 -10.07 -8.72 21.83
C ASP A 108 -11.01 -9.75 21.17
N THR A 109 -11.34 -10.82 21.89
CA THR A 109 -12.22 -11.89 21.37
C THR A 109 -13.70 -11.59 21.53
N ALA A 110 -14.06 -10.64 22.39
CA ALA A 110 -15.42 -10.18 22.64
C ALA A 110 -15.80 -8.96 21.79
N GLU A 111 -14.83 -8.10 21.43
CA GLU A 111 -15.04 -6.89 20.63
C GLU A 111 -14.23 -6.88 19.33
N GLU A 112 -14.90 -7.10 18.19
CA GLU A 112 -14.24 -7.10 16.87
C GLU A 112 -13.62 -5.72 16.57
N GLY A 113 -12.33 -5.73 16.25
CA GLY A 113 -11.59 -4.52 15.91
C GLY A 113 -10.91 -3.83 17.09
N LEU A 114 -11.13 -4.29 18.32
CA LEU A 114 -10.38 -3.84 19.49
C LEU A 114 -9.07 -4.63 19.61
N PHE A 115 -7.97 -3.91 19.80
CA PHE A 115 -6.64 -4.46 20.01
C PHE A 115 -6.00 -3.82 21.23
N SER A 116 -5.27 -4.58 22.02
CA SER A 116 -4.66 -4.10 23.26
C SER A 116 -3.26 -4.65 23.46
N ALA A 117 -2.45 -3.93 24.24
CA ALA A 117 -1.16 -4.41 24.73
C ALA A 117 -0.94 -3.89 26.15
N VAL A 118 -0.33 -4.73 26.98
CA VAL A 118 0.14 -4.35 28.31
C VAL A 118 1.65 -4.18 28.23
N VAL A 119 2.12 -2.97 28.46
CA VAL A 119 3.55 -2.63 28.40
C VAL A 119 4.06 -2.23 29.78
N GLN A 120 5.34 -2.52 30.04
CA GLN A 120 6.02 -2.10 31.25
C GLN A 120 7.04 -1.01 30.93
N LEU A 121 6.79 0.20 31.42
CA LEU A 121 7.69 1.33 31.23
C LEU A 121 8.76 1.35 32.33
N SER A 122 10.02 1.47 31.92
CA SER A 122 11.14 1.69 32.85
C SER A 122 11.31 3.15 33.26
N ARG A 123 10.66 4.06 32.54
CA ARG A 123 10.63 5.52 32.77
C ARG A 123 9.19 6.01 32.78
N ALA A 124 8.98 7.24 33.27
CA ALA A 124 7.65 7.82 33.35
C ALA A 124 7.05 8.18 31.98
N GLU A 125 7.89 8.40 30.97
CA GLU A 125 7.49 8.83 29.64
C GLU A 125 7.71 7.69 28.63
N GLY A 126 6.72 7.44 27.78
CA GLY A 126 6.79 6.51 26.66
C GLY A 126 6.43 7.21 25.36
N ALA A 127 7.05 6.84 24.24
CA ALA A 127 6.69 7.33 22.91
C ALA A 127 6.43 6.14 21.99
N PHE A 128 5.34 6.14 21.22
CA PHE A 128 4.96 5.00 20.39
C PHE A 128 4.13 5.35 19.14
N GLN A 129 4.12 4.39 18.21
CA GLN A 129 3.26 4.34 17.02
C GLN A 129 2.67 2.94 16.85
N ILE A 130 1.67 2.81 15.97
CA ILE A 130 1.07 1.51 15.65
C ILE A 130 1.27 1.22 14.16
N LEU A 131 1.72 0.02 13.82
CA LEU A 131 1.90 -0.44 12.44
C LEU A 131 0.88 -1.49 12.08
N ARG A 132 0.38 -1.47 10.84
CA ARG A 132 -0.36 -2.58 10.25
C ARG A 132 0.59 -3.52 9.51
N ASN A 133 0.45 -4.82 9.75
CA ASN A 133 1.13 -5.89 9.00
C ASN A 133 2.67 -5.80 8.94
N ARG A 134 3.31 -5.15 9.94
CA ARG A 134 4.77 -4.88 9.97
C ARG A 134 5.27 -4.06 8.77
N ASP A 135 4.41 -3.19 8.24
CA ASP A 135 4.70 -2.35 7.09
C ASP A 135 4.83 -0.89 7.52
N TRP A 136 6.04 -0.33 7.37
CA TRP A 136 6.34 1.07 7.69
C TRP A 136 5.69 2.08 6.75
N SER A 137 5.07 1.62 5.65
CA SER A 137 4.17 2.45 4.83
C SER A 137 2.72 2.41 5.29
N GLN A 138 2.43 1.70 6.39
CA GLN A 138 1.10 1.56 6.99
C GLN A 138 1.16 1.86 8.49
N VAL A 139 1.60 3.06 8.84
CA VAL A 139 1.74 3.54 10.22
C VAL A 139 0.52 4.37 10.61
N PHE A 140 -0.03 4.11 11.79
CA PHE A 140 -0.96 4.98 12.50
C PHE A 140 -0.19 5.86 13.48
N HIS A 141 -0.47 7.15 13.44
CA HIS A 141 0.23 8.17 14.21
C HIS A 141 -0.70 9.38 14.46
N PRO A 142 -0.37 10.29 15.38
CA PRO A 142 -1.13 11.52 15.54
C PRO A 142 -0.92 12.49 14.38
N SER A 143 -1.89 13.38 14.10
CA SER A 143 -1.72 14.39 13.04
C SER A 143 -0.70 15.47 13.40
N ASP A 144 -0.44 15.65 14.68
CA ASP A 144 0.51 16.61 15.23
C ASP A 144 1.07 16.10 16.57
N PHE A 145 1.87 16.92 17.25
CA PHE A 145 2.42 16.58 18.57
C PHE A 145 1.40 16.75 19.72
N SER A 146 0.11 16.95 19.43
CA SER A 146 -0.91 17.08 20.47
C SER A 146 -1.17 15.72 21.13
N GLN A 147 -1.44 15.78 22.43
CA GLN A 147 -1.79 14.61 23.25
C GLN A 147 -3.28 14.25 23.10
N ASP A 148 -3.91 14.63 22.01
CA ASP A 148 -5.33 14.37 21.79
C ASP A 148 -5.51 12.92 21.30
N PRO A 149 -6.14 12.03 22.09
CA PRO A 149 -6.36 10.64 21.69
C PRO A 149 -7.32 10.50 20.50
N GLU A 150 -8.11 11.53 20.17
CA GLU A 150 -8.99 11.52 18.99
C GLU A 150 -8.23 11.85 17.69
N ASN A 151 -7.00 12.33 17.81
CA ASN A 151 -6.18 12.73 16.70
C ASN A 151 -5.42 11.53 16.10
N LEU A 152 -6.12 10.73 15.29
CA LEU A 152 -5.56 9.55 14.61
C LEU A 152 -5.52 9.75 13.09
N VAL A 153 -4.34 9.55 12.49
CA VAL A 153 -4.10 9.59 11.04
C VAL A 153 -3.48 8.26 10.58
N GLY A 154 -3.46 8.03 9.27
CA GLY A 154 -2.97 6.81 8.66
C GLY A 154 -4.07 5.77 8.38
N PRO A 155 -3.70 4.55 7.98
CA PRO A 155 -2.32 4.07 7.84
C PRO A 155 -1.66 4.65 6.58
N ASP A 156 -0.51 5.33 6.74
CA ASP A 156 0.31 5.87 5.65
C ASP A 156 1.81 5.91 6.04
N ASP A 157 2.67 6.49 5.19
CA ASP A 157 4.12 6.63 5.39
C ASP A 157 4.54 8.03 5.91
N GLY A 158 3.58 8.90 6.24
CA GLY A 158 3.79 10.27 6.69
C GLY A 158 4.11 10.41 8.17
N GLY A 159 4.04 9.33 8.95
CA GLY A 159 4.17 9.36 10.41
C GLY A 159 5.57 9.54 10.97
N TYR A 160 6.62 9.71 10.16
CA TYR A 160 7.99 9.74 10.67
C TYR A 160 8.20 10.85 11.72
N GLY A 161 8.53 10.46 12.95
CA GLY A 161 8.75 11.37 14.07
C GLY A 161 7.48 11.94 14.71
N LEU A 162 6.30 11.40 14.37
CA LEU A 162 5.02 11.72 15.00
C LEU A 162 4.61 10.58 15.92
N ASP A 163 4.88 10.72 17.21
CA ASP A 163 4.62 9.68 18.20
C ASP A 163 3.53 10.12 19.19
N TRP A 164 2.71 9.17 19.65
CA TRP A 164 1.92 9.37 20.85
C TRP A 164 2.83 9.27 22.08
N PHE A 165 2.51 10.03 23.13
CA PHE A 165 3.25 9.97 24.39
C PHE A 165 2.38 9.46 25.53
N LEU A 166 2.97 8.67 26.43
CA LEU A 166 2.35 8.14 27.67
C LEU A 166 2.86 8.90 28.90
#